data_AF-A0A9D9SA08-F1
#
_entry.id   AF-A0A9D9SA08-F1
#
_cell.length_a   1.000
_cell.length_b   1.000
_cell.length_c   1.000
_cell.angle_alpha   90.00
_cell.angle_beta   90.00
_cell.angle_gamma   90.00
#
_symmetry.space_group_name_H-M   'P 1'
#
loop_
_entity.id
_entity.type
_entity.pdbx_description
1 polymer ?
#
loop_
_entity_poly.entity_id
_entity_poly.type
_entity_poly.pdbx_seq_one_letter_code
_entity_poly.pdbx_strand_id
1 'polypeptide(L)'
;MLTAGAGQVMAKELAAGFVINKENYDSIKNDTFENKTIASMVPEKLEWMIKNYNTTIKLANSKKIVMDPKYMEWSKKNVDTVKFNPADRTVSGWQAGMLFLPENIKMDDPHAGDKVIWNLRAATYGATMDLRDIAWAFLDAKKGYERVQAFQSRRYYMEGRLDGGPITVGKGDVSQKTYFVATYPQDIRGLGLFSVRYNQADSKVPDDSYAYLKSVRRVRRLSGGAWMDPIGGTDQLYDDWDIWDAAPTKYKSNKLIEKRWVLAIAHSPEMSVDVKQPFTDPAKRFPRIGIDIPPHFNPAPDIGWEPREVFVVEGVCPDEHPYSKKTVYMEVDFPRPYLGFALDRKGEFWKMFIFQNRPDTGDDGYKAVMPVIGHIIDVKRGHATNWSSNMKSNPAGVKESDVSLNVLEEVATGK
;
A
#
# COMPACT_ATOMS: atom_id res chain seq x y z
N MET A 1 1.22 -51.18 32.17
CA MET A 1 0.71 -49.97 31.51
C MET A 1 1.89 -49.05 31.28
N LEU A 2 2.33 -48.89 30.02
CA LEU A 2 3.33 -47.89 29.65
C LEU A 2 2.58 -46.58 29.36
N THR A 3 2.71 -45.59 30.23
CA THR A 3 2.36 -44.20 29.95
C THR A 3 3.48 -43.58 29.11
N ALA A 4 3.25 -43.45 27.81
CA ALA A 4 4.09 -42.65 26.93
C ALA A 4 3.93 -41.17 27.34
N GLY A 5 4.98 -40.60 27.93
CA GLY A 5 5.07 -39.16 28.12
C GLY A 5 5.18 -38.50 26.75
N ALA A 6 4.15 -37.77 26.34
CA ALA A 6 4.24 -36.85 25.22
C ALA A 6 5.25 -35.77 25.60
N GLY A 7 6.48 -35.89 25.12
CA GLY A 7 7.49 -34.85 25.27
C GLY A 7 6.94 -33.57 24.66
N GLN A 8 6.84 -32.49 25.45
CA GLN A 8 6.71 -31.14 24.92
C GLN A 8 7.92 -30.93 24.00
N VAL A 9 7.70 -30.99 22.70
CA VAL A 9 8.68 -30.52 21.72
C VAL A 9 8.82 -29.03 21.97
N MET A 10 9.91 -28.65 22.65
CA MET A 10 10.24 -27.24 22.87
C MET A 10 10.40 -26.60 21.49
N ALA A 11 9.58 -25.58 21.22
CA ALA A 11 9.68 -24.79 19.99
C ALA A 11 11.11 -24.24 19.87
N LYS A 12 11.75 -24.44 18.73
CA LYS A 12 13.10 -23.92 18.49
C LYS A 12 13.00 -22.42 18.21
N GLU A 13 13.88 -21.61 18.81
CA GLU A 13 14.03 -20.21 18.39
C GLU A 13 14.85 -20.16 17.10
N LEU A 14 14.25 -19.62 16.03
CA LEU A 14 14.90 -19.38 14.75
C LEU A 14 15.73 -18.08 14.82
N ALA A 15 16.75 -17.99 13.97
CA ALA A 15 17.60 -16.81 13.89
C ALA A 15 17.23 -15.93 12.68
N ALA A 16 17.53 -14.63 12.77
CA ALA A 16 17.50 -13.76 11.59
C ALA A 16 18.39 -14.33 10.48
N GLY A 17 17.93 -14.18 9.23
CA GLY A 17 18.53 -14.78 8.05
C GLY A 17 17.98 -16.16 7.70
N PHE A 18 17.28 -16.84 8.62
CA PHE A 18 16.57 -18.07 8.30
C PHE A 18 15.50 -17.80 7.21
N VAL A 19 15.42 -18.69 6.22
CA VAL A 19 14.47 -18.56 5.10
C VAL A 19 13.36 -19.59 5.26
N ILE A 20 12.15 -19.09 5.49
CA ILE A 20 10.92 -19.88 5.44
C ILE A 20 10.57 -20.10 3.97
N ASN A 21 10.26 -21.33 3.61
CA ASN A 21 9.85 -21.74 2.28
C ASN A 21 8.81 -22.87 2.36
N LYS A 22 8.35 -23.32 1.18
CA LYS A 22 7.37 -24.40 1.06
C LYS A 22 7.84 -25.70 1.73
N GLU A 23 9.13 -26.01 1.62
CA GLU A 23 9.70 -27.28 2.08
C GLU A 23 9.83 -27.37 3.59
N ASN A 24 10.03 -26.24 4.28
CA ASN A 24 10.25 -26.21 5.72
C ASN A 24 9.08 -25.65 6.54
N TYR A 25 8.12 -24.93 5.93
CA TYR A 25 7.08 -24.21 6.68
C TYR A 25 6.31 -25.12 7.66
N ASP A 26 5.85 -26.28 7.21
CA ASP A 26 5.02 -27.15 8.05
C ASP A 26 5.77 -27.74 9.25
N SER A 27 7.09 -27.91 9.17
CA SER A 27 7.91 -28.43 10.27
C SER A 27 8.31 -27.35 11.28
N ILE A 28 8.44 -26.09 10.84
CA ILE A 28 8.87 -24.96 11.69
C ILE A 28 7.72 -24.05 12.12
N LYS A 29 6.47 -24.28 11.70
CA LYS A 29 5.36 -23.36 12.01
C LYS A 29 5.12 -23.16 13.52
N ASN A 30 5.53 -24.12 14.35
CA ASN A 30 5.48 -24.04 15.82
C ASN A 30 6.79 -23.52 16.44
N ASP A 31 7.88 -23.44 15.67
CA ASP A 31 9.11 -22.75 16.09
C ASP A 31 8.84 -21.26 16.24
N THR A 32 9.70 -20.58 17.00
CA THR A 32 9.54 -19.18 17.37
C THR A 32 10.56 -18.27 16.70
N PHE A 33 10.18 -17.01 16.49
CA PHE A 33 11.10 -15.93 16.16
C PHE A 33 10.65 -14.67 16.90
N GLU A 34 11.55 -14.10 17.70
CA GLU A 34 11.25 -13.01 18.62
C GLU A 34 10.08 -13.32 19.56
N ASN A 35 10.09 -14.54 20.14
CA ASN A 35 9.09 -15.06 21.07
C ASN A 35 7.67 -15.23 20.48
N LYS A 36 7.55 -15.32 19.14
CA LYS A 36 6.27 -15.52 18.44
C LYS A 36 6.38 -16.74 17.55
N THR A 37 5.36 -17.60 17.54
CA THR A 37 5.38 -18.75 16.64
C THR A 37 5.30 -18.29 15.18
N ILE A 38 5.99 -18.98 14.28
CA ILE A 38 5.94 -18.67 12.84
C ILE A 38 4.49 -18.70 12.33
N ALA A 39 3.68 -19.70 12.71
CA ALA A 39 2.27 -19.80 12.35
C ALA A 39 1.45 -18.57 12.77
N SER A 40 1.74 -17.98 13.95
CA SER A 40 1.00 -16.80 14.41
C SER A 40 1.24 -15.58 13.51
N MET A 41 2.42 -15.51 12.89
CA MET A 41 2.87 -14.39 12.07
C MET A 41 2.70 -14.59 10.55
N VAL A 42 2.24 -15.76 10.11
CA VAL A 42 1.98 -16.05 8.70
C VAL A 42 0.48 -16.26 8.52
N PRO A 43 -0.28 -15.23 8.11
CA PRO A 43 -1.72 -15.38 7.86
C PRO A 43 -2.02 -16.41 6.77
N GLU A 44 -3.23 -16.97 6.78
CA GLU A 44 -3.65 -18.07 5.89
C GLU A 44 -3.35 -17.80 4.41
N LYS A 45 -3.59 -16.58 3.92
CA LYS A 45 -3.33 -16.25 2.50
C LYS A 45 -1.85 -16.10 2.19
N LEU A 46 -1.02 -15.68 3.15
CA LEU A 46 0.43 -15.68 2.98
C LEU A 46 0.99 -17.11 3.03
N GLU A 47 0.49 -17.97 3.92
CA GLU A 47 0.80 -19.41 3.91
C GLU A 47 0.43 -20.03 2.56
N TRP A 48 -0.74 -19.70 2.03
CA TRP A 48 -1.17 -20.18 0.71
C TRP A 48 -0.18 -19.75 -0.37
N MET A 49 0.33 -18.52 -0.33
CA MET A 49 1.36 -18.04 -1.26
C MET A 49 2.69 -18.79 -1.11
N ILE A 50 3.13 -19.10 0.11
CA ILE A 50 4.32 -19.94 0.36
C ILE A 50 4.13 -21.31 -0.31
N LYS A 51 2.97 -21.94 -0.12
CA LYS A 51 2.69 -23.31 -0.58
C LYS A 51 2.44 -23.43 -2.09
N ASN A 52 1.79 -22.43 -2.70
CA ASN A 52 1.30 -22.51 -4.08
C ASN A 52 2.12 -21.67 -5.07
N TYR A 53 2.77 -20.61 -4.59
CA TYR A 53 3.59 -19.72 -5.40
C TYR A 53 5.01 -19.54 -4.85
N ASN A 54 5.48 -20.48 -4.03
CA ASN A 54 6.86 -20.54 -3.52
C ASN A 54 7.36 -19.19 -2.95
N THR A 55 6.47 -18.40 -2.33
CA THR A 55 6.89 -17.19 -1.63
C THR A 55 7.84 -17.59 -0.51
N THR A 56 9.01 -16.97 -0.47
CA THR A 56 9.99 -17.18 0.59
C THR A 56 10.00 -15.99 1.54
N ILE A 57 10.26 -16.25 2.81
CA ILE A 57 10.33 -15.23 3.85
C ILE A 57 11.68 -15.35 4.55
N LYS A 58 12.58 -14.41 4.30
CA LYS A 58 13.84 -14.29 5.02
C LYS A 58 13.60 -13.50 6.31
N LEU A 59 13.76 -14.15 7.46
CA LEU A 59 13.56 -13.51 8.76
C LEU A 59 14.57 -12.38 8.98
N ALA A 60 14.09 -11.24 9.47
CA ALA A 60 14.90 -10.11 9.87
C ALA A 60 14.42 -9.64 11.25
N ASN A 61 15.36 -9.22 12.10
CA ASN A 61 15.01 -8.68 13.42
C ASN A 61 14.19 -7.40 13.26
N SER A 62 13.15 -7.25 14.08
CA SER A 62 12.31 -6.07 14.09
C SER A 62 13.08 -4.83 14.49
N LYS A 63 12.80 -3.73 13.78
CA LYS A 63 13.38 -2.42 14.09
C LYS A 63 12.26 -1.43 14.37
N LYS A 64 12.52 -0.56 15.36
CA LYS A 64 11.61 0.53 15.69
C LYS A 64 11.60 1.55 14.56
N ILE A 65 10.40 1.90 14.10
CA ILE A 65 10.18 3.03 13.19
C ILE A 65 9.75 4.22 14.04
N VAL A 66 10.39 5.37 13.83
CA VAL A 66 10.08 6.61 14.56
C VAL A 66 9.40 7.57 13.59
N MET A 67 8.11 7.78 13.80
CA MET A 67 7.32 8.78 13.07
C MET A 67 7.80 10.20 13.38
N ASP A 68 7.51 11.13 12.47
CA ASP A 68 7.84 12.54 12.66
C ASP A 68 7.22 13.09 13.96
N PRO A 69 7.97 13.85 14.78
CA PRO A 69 7.42 14.43 16.01
C PRO A 69 6.18 15.30 15.79
N LYS A 70 6.12 16.05 14.67
CA LYS A 70 4.93 16.87 14.35
C LYS A 70 3.72 16.00 14.09
N TYR A 71 3.90 14.87 13.39
CA TYR A 71 2.83 13.91 13.14
C TYR A 71 2.27 13.37 14.45
N MET A 72 3.15 12.99 15.39
CA MET A 72 2.73 12.48 16.70
C MET A 72 2.09 13.54 17.59
N GLU A 73 2.55 14.79 17.54
CA GLU A 73 1.94 15.90 18.27
C GLU A 73 0.49 16.13 17.81
N TRP A 74 0.26 16.18 16.50
CA TRP A 74 -1.08 16.31 15.93
C TRP A 74 -1.97 15.10 16.24
N SER A 75 -1.41 13.89 16.17
CA SER A 75 -2.14 12.66 16.51
C SER A 75 -2.65 12.69 17.96
N LYS A 76 -1.88 13.26 18.90
CA LYS A 76 -2.31 13.44 20.29
C LYS A 76 -3.40 14.49 20.44
N LYS A 77 -3.31 15.62 19.73
CA LYS A 77 -4.36 16.66 19.74
C LYS A 77 -5.70 16.14 19.21
N ASN A 78 -5.66 15.19 18.27
CA ASN A 78 -6.86 14.64 17.65
C ASN A 78 -7.79 13.89 18.62
N VAL A 79 -7.29 13.44 19.77
CA VAL A 79 -8.09 12.76 20.80
C VAL A 79 -9.28 13.63 21.25
N ASP A 80 -9.08 14.95 21.34
CA ASP A 80 -10.10 15.88 21.82
C ASP A 80 -10.88 16.57 20.68
N THR A 81 -10.39 16.50 19.44
CA THR A 81 -10.94 17.27 18.31
C THR A 81 -11.64 16.41 17.26
N VAL A 82 -11.13 15.21 16.98
CA VAL A 82 -11.68 14.34 15.93
C VAL A 82 -12.90 13.60 16.45
N LYS A 83 -14.01 13.73 15.73
CA LYS A 83 -15.27 13.06 16.06
C LYS A 83 -15.63 12.07 14.97
N PHE A 84 -16.00 10.86 15.38
CA PHE A 84 -16.59 9.84 14.52
C PHE A 84 -18.11 9.83 14.70
N ASN A 85 -18.86 9.93 13.60
CA ASN A 85 -20.31 9.79 13.62
C ASN A 85 -20.70 8.35 13.29
N PRO A 86 -21.25 7.57 14.24
CA PRO A 86 -21.61 6.17 14.00
C PRO A 86 -22.79 5.99 13.03
N ALA A 87 -23.65 7.02 12.87
CA ALA A 87 -24.84 6.92 12.03
C ALA A 87 -24.51 6.86 10.52
N ASP A 88 -23.48 7.60 10.10
CA ASP A 88 -23.06 7.69 8.69
C ASP A 88 -21.58 7.30 8.47
N ARG A 89 -20.89 6.89 9.54
CA ARG A 89 -19.49 6.45 9.57
C ARG A 89 -18.49 7.53 9.13
N THR A 90 -18.89 8.80 9.19
CA THR A 90 -18.06 9.95 8.81
C THR A 90 -17.19 10.46 9.96
N VAL A 91 -16.19 11.28 9.61
CA VAL A 91 -15.32 11.96 10.56
C VAL A 91 -15.36 13.48 10.37
N SER A 92 -15.14 14.22 11.45
CA SER A 92 -15.03 15.69 11.44
C SER A 92 -13.96 16.16 12.43
N GLY A 93 -13.50 17.40 12.27
CA GLY A 93 -12.53 18.04 13.17
C GLY A 93 -11.06 17.65 12.94
N TRP A 94 -10.77 16.75 11.99
CA TRP A 94 -9.40 16.38 11.65
C TRP A 94 -8.68 17.49 10.90
N GLN A 95 -7.39 17.69 11.22
CA GLN A 95 -6.52 18.67 10.59
C GLN A 95 -5.22 18.06 10.07
N ALA A 96 -4.54 17.24 10.88
CA ALA A 96 -3.31 16.53 10.52
C ALA A 96 -3.04 15.36 11.50
N GLY A 97 -2.02 14.55 11.24
CA GLY A 97 -1.66 13.40 12.08
C GLY A 97 -2.70 12.27 12.03
N MET A 98 -2.45 11.18 12.75
CA MET A 98 -3.37 10.05 12.83
C MET A 98 -4.71 10.45 13.47
N LEU A 99 -5.84 10.04 12.88
CA LEU A 99 -7.19 10.44 13.32
C LEU A 99 -7.54 9.83 14.68
N PHE A 100 -7.29 8.53 14.82
CA PHE A 100 -7.59 7.73 16.01
C PHE A 100 -6.33 7.01 16.48
N LEU A 101 -5.86 7.35 17.67
CA LEU A 101 -4.71 6.66 18.28
C LEU A 101 -5.03 5.18 18.55
N PRO A 102 -4.06 4.26 18.39
CA PRO A 102 -4.28 2.82 18.56
C PRO A 102 -4.81 2.46 19.96
N GLU A 103 -4.38 3.14 21.02
CA GLU A 103 -4.87 2.94 22.39
C GLU A 103 -6.37 3.24 22.56
N ASN A 104 -6.94 4.05 21.66
CA ASN A 104 -8.35 4.46 21.65
C ASN A 104 -9.22 3.59 20.73
N ILE A 105 -8.62 2.69 19.96
CA ILE A 105 -9.33 1.73 19.11
C ILE A 105 -9.58 0.48 19.95
N LYS A 106 -10.84 0.23 20.31
CA LYS A 106 -11.23 -0.93 21.13
C LYS A 106 -11.70 -2.07 20.22
N MET A 107 -11.30 -3.30 20.54
CA MET A 107 -11.62 -4.48 19.73
C MET A 107 -13.13 -4.79 19.69
N ASP A 108 -13.88 -4.39 20.72
CA ASP A 108 -15.32 -4.58 20.87
C ASP A 108 -16.15 -3.42 20.32
N ASP A 109 -15.51 -2.33 19.87
CA ASP A 109 -16.20 -1.22 19.20
C ASP A 109 -16.64 -1.66 17.79
N PRO A 110 -17.95 -1.66 17.47
CA PRO A 110 -18.46 -2.09 16.17
C PRO A 110 -17.93 -1.23 15.00
N HIS A 111 -17.41 -0.03 15.27
CA HIS A 111 -16.84 0.90 14.30
C HIS A 111 -15.30 0.95 14.32
N ALA A 112 -14.64 0.08 15.08
CA ALA A 112 -13.19 0.05 15.15
C ALA A 112 -12.54 -0.13 13.78
N GLY A 113 -13.13 -0.95 12.90
CA GLY A 113 -12.63 -1.13 11.54
C GLY A 113 -12.67 0.16 10.72
N ASP A 114 -13.76 0.94 10.83
CA ASP A 114 -13.84 2.24 10.16
C ASP A 114 -12.79 3.22 10.68
N LYS A 115 -12.57 3.28 12.00
CA LYS A 115 -11.56 4.15 12.62
C LYS A 115 -10.15 3.80 12.16
N VAL A 116 -9.83 2.51 12.07
CA VAL A 116 -8.57 2.00 11.54
C VAL A 116 -8.40 2.47 10.09
N ILE A 117 -9.36 2.23 9.20
CA ILE A 117 -9.24 2.66 7.78
C ILE A 117 -9.24 4.19 7.64
N TRP A 118 -9.97 4.93 8.46
CA TRP A 118 -9.92 6.41 8.47
C TRP A 118 -8.51 6.94 8.72
N ASN A 119 -7.68 6.24 9.50
CA ASN A 119 -6.29 6.63 9.71
C ASN A 119 -5.44 6.62 8.43
N LEU A 120 -5.80 5.86 7.37
CA LEU A 120 -5.06 5.89 6.09
C LEU A 120 -5.10 7.26 5.40
N ARG A 121 -6.07 8.12 5.76
CA ARG A 121 -6.11 9.52 5.32
C ARG A 121 -4.93 10.34 5.85
N ALA A 122 -4.36 9.95 6.98
CA ALA A 122 -3.22 10.60 7.59
C ALA A 122 -1.91 10.08 6.97
N ALA A 123 -1.59 10.59 5.77
CA ALA A 123 -0.41 10.18 5.01
C ALA A 123 0.87 10.16 5.88
N THR A 124 1.54 9.02 5.92
CA THR A 124 2.75 8.80 6.72
C THR A 124 4.02 9.30 6.05
N TYR A 125 3.91 9.78 4.81
CA TYR A 125 5.03 10.12 3.93
C TYR A 125 5.03 11.57 3.47
N GLY A 126 4.46 12.45 4.27
CA GLY A 126 4.48 13.89 4.06
C GLY A 126 3.34 14.43 3.21
N ALA A 127 3.43 15.72 2.91
CA ALA A 127 2.44 16.53 2.21
C ALA A 127 2.51 16.38 0.68
N THR A 128 3.61 15.85 0.15
CA THR A 128 3.80 15.57 -1.27
C THR A 128 4.49 14.23 -1.46
N MET A 129 3.90 13.39 -2.32
CA MET A 129 4.50 12.14 -2.80
C MET A 129 4.93 12.34 -4.25
N ASP A 130 6.23 12.23 -4.51
CA ASP A 130 6.82 12.32 -5.86
C ASP A 130 7.38 10.95 -6.28
N LEU A 131 6.83 10.39 -7.35
CA LEU A 131 7.12 9.05 -7.85
C LEU A 131 7.56 9.17 -9.31
N ARG A 132 8.73 9.77 -9.55
CA ARG A 132 9.16 10.10 -10.93
C ARG A 132 9.58 8.90 -11.76
N ASP A 133 10.02 7.84 -11.09
CA ASP A 133 10.54 6.62 -11.71
C ASP A 133 9.67 5.39 -11.39
N ILE A 134 8.37 5.60 -11.12
CA ILE A 134 7.49 4.46 -10.83
C ILE A 134 7.25 3.63 -12.09
N ALA A 135 7.37 2.31 -11.97
CA ALA A 135 7.12 1.39 -13.06
C ALA A 135 6.46 0.11 -12.56
N TRP A 136 5.58 -0.47 -13.38
CA TRP A 136 4.94 -1.77 -13.18
C TRP A 136 5.58 -2.80 -14.11
N ALA A 137 6.15 -3.85 -13.54
CA ALA A 137 6.55 -5.05 -14.25
C ALA A 137 5.36 -6.03 -14.30
N PHE A 138 5.01 -6.47 -15.50
CA PHE A 138 3.98 -7.48 -15.78
C PHE A 138 4.64 -8.85 -15.84
N LEU A 139 4.14 -9.77 -15.01
CA LEU A 139 4.84 -10.99 -14.64
C LEU A 139 3.85 -12.16 -14.62
N ASP A 140 4.11 -13.19 -15.41
CA ASP A 140 3.37 -14.45 -15.40
C ASP A 140 4.15 -15.50 -14.61
N ALA A 141 3.47 -16.27 -13.75
CA ALA A 141 4.05 -17.27 -12.87
C ALA A 141 4.88 -18.33 -13.61
N LYS A 142 4.53 -18.63 -14.86
CA LYS A 142 5.11 -19.70 -15.67
C LYS A 142 6.00 -19.16 -16.79
N LYS A 143 5.55 -18.09 -17.46
CA LYS A 143 6.28 -17.49 -18.60
C LYS A 143 7.32 -16.47 -18.17
N GLY A 144 7.20 -15.93 -16.96
CA GLY A 144 8.08 -14.89 -16.43
C GLY A 144 7.71 -13.49 -16.90
N TYR A 145 8.72 -12.66 -17.13
CA TYR A 145 8.54 -11.27 -17.52
C TYR A 145 7.86 -11.11 -18.87
N GLU A 146 6.82 -10.29 -18.92
CA GLU A 146 6.09 -9.97 -20.15
C GLU A 146 6.49 -8.60 -20.70
N ARG A 147 6.41 -7.57 -19.85
CA ARG A 147 6.65 -6.16 -20.21
C ARG A 147 6.73 -5.27 -18.98
N VAL A 148 7.14 -4.03 -19.18
CA VAL A 148 7.13 -2.97 -18.17
C VAL A 148 6.39 -1.74 -18.70
N GLN A 149 5.65 -1.07 -17.83
CA GLN A 149 5.13 0.27 -18.07
C GLN A 149 5.69 1.21 -17.02
N ALA A 150 6.27 2.34 -17.44
CA ALA A 150 6.82 3.34 -16.54
C ALA A 150 6.02 4.64 -16.63
N PHE A 151 5.94 5.32 -15.50
CA PHE A 151 5.16 6.52 -15.33
C PHE A 151 5.92 7.52 -14.45
N GLN A 152 5.50 8.77 -14.54
CA GLN A 152 5.80 9.81 -13.58
C GLN A 152 4.51 10.14 -12.85
N SER A 153 4.52 10.07 -11.52
CA SER A 153 3.39 10.48 -10.68
C SER A 153 3.80 11.55 -9.69
N ARG A 154 2.89 12.48 -9.42
CA ARG A 154 2.98 13.33 -8.23
C ARG A 154 1.62 13.49 -7.61
N ARG A 155 1.54 13.26 -6.30
CA ARG A 155 0.37 13.52 -5.47
C ARG A 155 0.69 14.64 -4.49
N TYR A 156 -0.15 15.66 -4.46
CA TYR A 156 -0.08 16.78 -3.55
C TYR A 156 -1.29 16.75 -2.63
N TYR A 157 -1.06 16.59 -1.33
CA TYR A 157 -2.12 16.62 -0.32
C TYR A 157 -2.51 18.06 -0.02
N MET A 158 -3.80 18.35 -0.06
CA MET A 158 -4.36 19.69 0.17
C MET A 158 -4.70 19.92 1.65
N GLU A 159 -4.65 18.88 2.47
CA GLU A 159 -4.91 18.88 3.92
C GLU A 159 -3.89 17.99 4.63
N GLY A 160 -3.81 18.04 5.97
CA GLY A 160 -2.88 17.20 6.73
C GLY A 160 -1.42 17.57 6.55
N ARG A 161 -1.11 18.75 5.99
CA ARG A 161 0.26 19.13 5.64
C ARG A 161 1.08 19.52 6.88
N LEU A 162 2.30 18.99 6.97
CA LEU A 162 3.24 19.20 8.08
C LEU A 162 4.64 19.68 7.62
N ASP A 163 4.70 20.19 6.39
CA ASP A 163 5.92 20.63 5.68
C ASP A 163 6.33 22.09 6.02
N GLY A 164 5.70 22.70 7.02
CA GLY A 164 5.94 24.09 7.42
C GLY A 164 5.08 25.12 6.68
N GLY A 165 4.31 24.69 5.67
CA GLY A 165 3.28 25.52 5.04
C GLY A 165 1.94 25.50 5.81
N PRO A 166 0.87 26.05 5.22
CA PRO A 166 -0.48 25.90 5.73
C PRO A 166 -0.88 24.42 5.82
N ILE A 167 -1.51 24.02 6.93
CA ILE A 167 -2.01 22.65 7.13
C ILE A 167 -3.02 22.26 6.05
N THR A 168 -3.86 23.22 5.67
CA THR A 168 -4.83 23.12 4.59
C THR A 168 -4.55 24.20 3.56
N VAL A 169 -4.54 23.81 2.29
CA VAL A 169 -4.38 24.70 1.13
C VAL A 169 -5.75 24.90 0.47
N GLY A 170 -6.03 26.13 0.03
CA GLY A 170 -7.31 26.46 -0.58
C GLY A 170 -8.45 26.52 0.45
N LYS A 171 -9.66 26.10 0.05
CA LYS A 171 -10.88 26.21 0.88
C LYS A 171 -11.10 25.01 1.81
N GLY A 172 -10.28 23.98 1.72
CA GLY A 172 -10.46 22.72 2.47
C GLY A 172 -11.48 21.76 1.87
N ASP A 173 -11.93 21.99 0.64
CA ASP A 173 -12.88 21.15 -0.11
C ASP A 173 -12.21 20.06 -0.96
N VAL A 174 -10.90 20.13 -1.14
CA VAL A 174 -10.07 19.14 -1.84
C VAL A 174 -9.14 18.48 -0.83
N SER A 175 -8.99 17.16 -0.89
CA SER A 175 -8.06 16.40 -0.03
C SER A 175 -6.72 16.16 -0.71
N GLN A 176 -6.72 15.92 -2.02
CA GLN A 176 -5.50 15.71 -2.80
C GLN A 176 -5.72 15.95 -4.29
N LYS A 177 -4.62 16.27 -4.97
CA LYS A 177 -4.51 16.28 -6.43
C LYS A 177 -3.42 15.30 -6.84
N THR A 178 -3.63 14.55 -7.92
CA THR A 178 -2.62 13.64 -8.46
C THR A 178 -2.56 13.75 -9.97
N TYR A 179 -1.36 13.88 -10.54
CA TYR A 179 -1.15 13.56 -11.95
C TYR A 179 -0.35 12.26 -12.07
N PHE A 180 -0.56 11.55 -13.18
CA PHE A 180 0.09 10.30 -13.51
C PHE A 180 0.27 10.22 -15.02
N VAL A 181 1.51 10.16 -15.51
CA VAL A 181 1.82 10.22 -16.95
C VAL A 181 2.71 9.06 -17.35
N ALA A 182 2.31 8.31 -18.36
CA ALA A 182 3.10 7.24 -18.95
C ALA A 182 4.33 7.81 -19.66
N THR A 183 5.51 7.29 -19.32
CA THR A 183 6.80 7.69 -19.89
C THR A 183 7.42 6.59 -20.77
N TYR A 184 7.00 5.33 -20.57
CA TYR A 184 7.44 4.14 -21.30
C TYR A 184 6.36 3.02 -21.25
N PRO A 185 6.19 2.19 -22.28
CA PRO A 185 6.85 2.22 -23.59
C PRO A 185 6.34 3.34 -24.52
N GLN A 186 6.96 3.47 -25.70
CA GLN A 186 6.74 4.62 -26.60
C GLN A 186 5.30 4.73 -27.15
N ASP A 187 4.62 3.60 -27.29
CA ASP A 187 3.22 3.47 -27.73
C ASP A 187 2.23 4.09 -26.73
N ILE A 188 2.52 3.99 -25.42
CA ILE A 188 1.68 4.60 -24.37
C ILE A 188 2.24 5.94 -23.87
N ARG A 189 3.48 6.30 -24.21
CA ARG A 189 4.15 7.51 -23.73
C ARG A 189 3.32 8.76 -24.01
N GLY A 190 3.02 9.52 -22.96
CA GLY A 190 2.20 10.73 -22.97
C GLY A 190 0.70 10.46 -22.78
N LEU A 191 0.29 9.23 -22.49
CA LEU A 191 -1.00 9.00 -21.84
C LEU A 191 -0.93 9.54 -20.42
N GLY A 192 -1.86 10.43 -20.06
CA GLY A 192 -1.86 11.09 -18.75
C GLY A 192 -3.20 10.98 -18.05
N LEU A 193 -3.18 10.95 -16.73
CA LEU A 193 -4.35 11.05 -15.87
C LEU A 193 -4.13 12.15 -14.83
N PHE A 194 -5.10 13.03 -14.69
CA PHE A 194 -5.17 14.00 -13.60
C PHE A 194 -6.42 13.73 -12.77
N SER A 195 -6.28 13.72 -11.46
CA SER A 195 -7.39 13.50 -10.53
C SER A 195 -7.41 14.55 -9.42
N VAL A 196 -8.62 14.92 -9.02
CA VAL A 196 -8.92 15.78 -7.87
C VAL A 196 -9.86 14.99 -6.96
N ARG A 197 -9.39 14.70 -5.75
CA ARG A 197 -10.20 14.06 -4.72
C ARG A 197 -10.77 15.11 -3.79
N TYR A 198 -12.06 15.05 -3.57
CA TYR A 198 -12.74 15.98 -2.68
C TYR A 198 -12.64 15.57 -1.21
N ASN A 199 -12.64 16.56 -0.34
CA ASN A 199 -12.62 16.42 1.11
C ASN A 199 -14.06 16.28 1.63
N GLN A 200 -14.67 15.13 1.40
CA GLN A 200 -15.98 14.82 1.93
C GLN A 200 -15.95 13.46 2.61
N ALA A 201 -16.40 13.42 3.85
CA ALA A 201 -16.29 12.18 4.63
C ALA A 201 -17.25 11.08 4.13
N ASP A 202 -18.38 11.45 3.50
CA ASP A 202 -19.38 10.49 2.99
C ASP A 202 -19.08 9.96 1.58
N SER A 203 -18.05 10.50 0.92
CA SER A 203 -17.63 10.12 -0.45
C SER A 203 -18.72 10.16 -1.52
N LYS A 204 -19.79 10.96 -1.34
CA LYS A 204 -20.91 10.98 -2.30
C LYS A 204 -20.61 11.70 -3.60
N VAL A 205 -19.81 12.77 -3.58
CA VAL A 205 -19.34 13.40 -4.82
C VAL A 205 -18.21 12.56 -5.39
N PRO A 206 -18.31 12.05 -6.61
CA PRO A 206 -17.21 11.30 -7.19
C PRO A 206 -15.96 12.16 -7.39
N ASP A 207 -14.79 11.53 -7.35
CA ASP A 207 -13.53 12.20 -7.67
C ASP A 207 -13.55 12.67 -9.12
N ASP A 208 -13.05 13.87 -9.35
CA ASP A 208 -12.84 14.36 -10.69
C ASP A 208 -11.61 13.69 -11.28
N SER A 209 -11.77 13.07 -12.44
CA SER A 209 -10.70 12.36 -13.15
C SER A 209 -10.71 12.72 -14.62
N TYR A 210 -9.53 13.03 -15.16
CA TYR A 210 -9.33 13.50 -16.52
C TYR A 210 -8.23 12.68 -17.17
N ALA A 211 -8.51 12.13 -18.35
CA ALA A 211 -7.54 11.42 -19.17
C ALA A 211 -7.08 12.30 -20.33
N TYR A 212 -5.78 12.52 -20.44
CA TYR A 212 -5.16 13.12 -21.61
C TYR A 212 -4.75 12.03 -22.60
N LEU A 213 -5.33 12.09 -23.80
CA LEU A 213 -5.08 11.14 -24.89
C LEU A 213 -4.20 11.78 -25.95
N LYS A 214 -2.93 11.39 -26.01
CA LYS A 214 -1.94 11.94 -26.95
C LYS A 214 -2.35 11.77 -28.42
N SER A 215 -2.98 10.64 -28.79
CA SER A 215 -3.36 10.34 -30.19
C SER A 215 -4.31 11.37 -30.79
N VAL A 216 -5.17 11.98 -29.96
CA VAL A 216 -6.12 13.02 -30.36
C VAL A 216 -5.83 14.38 -29.73
N ARG A 217 -4.81 14.47 -28.87
CA ARG A 217 -4.42 15.64 -28.08
C ARG A 217 -5.60 16.29 -27.37
N ARG A 218 -6.41 15.47 -26.68
CA ARG A 218 -7.59 15.92 -25.95
C ARG A 218 -7.64 15.35 -24.54
N VAL A 219 -8.17 16.17 -23.64
CA VAL A 219 -8.58 15.77 -22.30
C VAL A 219 -10.03 15.27 -22.34
N ARG A 220 -10.31 14.17 -21.63
CA ARG A 220 -11.67 13.66 -21.42
C ARG A 220 -11.90 13.42 -19.93
N ARG A 221 -13.06 13.83 -19.41
CA ARG A 221 -13.47 13.48 -18.05
C ARG A 221 -13.90 12.01 -18.00
N LEU A 222 -13.45 11.29 -16.98
CA LEU A 222 -13.84 9.91 -16.71
C LEU A 222 -15.06 9.86 -15.80
N SER A 223 -15.71 8.70 -15.74
CA SER A 223 -16.87 8.50 -14.85
C SER A 223 -16.46 8.38 -13.38
N GLY A 224 -17.38 8.65 -12.47
CA GLY A 224 -17.14 8.54 -11.02
C GLY A 224 -16.84 7.13 -10.50
N GLY A 225 -17.13 6.08 -11.29
CA GLY A 225 -16.84 4.68 -10.95
C GLY A 225 -15.37 4.27 -11.12
N ALA A 226 -14.53 5.17 -11.69
CA ALA A 226 -13.15 4.86 -12.07
C ALA A 226 -12.25 4.40 -10.92
N TRP A 227 -12.62 4.66 -9.65
CA TRP A 227 -11.87 4.20 -8.48
C TRP A 227 -11.80 2.67 -8.36
N MET A 228 -12.70 1.93 -9.03
CA MET A 228 -12.74 0.46 -9.05
C MET A 228 -12.10 -0.12 -10.31
N ASP A 229 -11.65 0.71 -11.24
CA ASP A 229 -11.06 0.28 -12.50
C ASP A 229 -9.56 -0.04 -12.35
N PRO A 230 -9.02 -0.97 -13.16
CA PRO A 230 -7.59 -1.21 -13.21
C PRO A 230 -6.79 0.01 -13.67
N ILE A 231 -5.64 0.25 -13.04
CA ILE A 231 -4.71 1.33 -13.41
C ILE A 231 -3.95 0.91 -14.66
N GLY A 232 -4.18 1.57 -15.81
CA GLY A 232 -3.34 1.39 -17.00
C GLY A 232 -3.27 -0.04 -17.56
N GLY A 233 -4.27 -0.87 -17.26
CA GLY A 233 -4.31 -2.29 -17.63
C GLY A 233 -3.48 -3.22 -16.73
N THR A 234 -3.08 -2.75 -15.55
CA THR A 234 -2.42 -3.56 -14.51
C THR A 234 -3.41 -4.45 -13.75
N ASP A 235 -2.92 -5.32 -12.86
CA ASP A 235 -3.79 -6.06 -11.93
C ASP A 235 -4.25 -5.18 -10.75
N GLN A 236 -3.72 -3.97 -10.59
CA GLN A 236 -4.02 -3.09 -9.48
C GLN A 236 -5.21 -2.18 -9.82
N LEU A 237 -6.20 -2.10 -8.95
CA LEU A 237 -7.28 -1.10 -9.06
C LEU A 237 -6.83 0.23 -8.44
N TYR A 238 -7.50 1.34 -8.77
CA TYR A 238 -7.25 2.60 -8.07
C TYR A 238 -7.50 2.50 -6.55
N ASP A 239 -8.49 1.73 -6.13
CA ASP A 239 -8.75 1.41 -4.72
C ASP A 239 -7.63 0.61 -4.03
N ASP A 240 -6.78 -0.06 -4.82
CA ASP A 240 -5.66 -0.86 -4.29
C ASP A 240 -4.37 -0.02 -4.13
N TRP A 241 -4.43 1.30 -4.37
CA TRP A 241 -3.33 2.19 -4.02
C TRP A 241 -3.12 2.13 -2.50
N ASP A 242 -1.89 1.85 -2.05
CA ASP A 242 -1.64 1.53 -0.64
C ASP A 242 -2.49 0.35 -0.09
N ILE A 243 -2.86 -0.64 -0.92
CA ILE A 243 -3.79 -1.76 -0.61
C ILE A 243 -5.24 -1.28 -0.38
N TRP A 244 -5.43 -0.06 0.14
CA TRP A 244 -6.71 0.55 0.40
C TRP A 244 -6.64 2.08 0.31
N ASP A 245 -7.22 2.63 -0.75
CA ASP A 245 -7.21 4.09 -1.00
C ASP A 245 -8.59 4.73 -0.82
N ALA A 246 -9.68 3.95 -0.95
CA ALA A 246 -11.02 4.45 -0.75
C ALA A 246 -11.29 4.85 0.70
N ALA A 247 -12.08 5.91 0.88
CA ALA A 247 -12.62 6.24 2.19
C ALA A 247 -13.47 5.07 2.73
N PRO A 248 -13.49 4.86 4.06
CA PRO A 248 -14.25 3.79 4.70
C PRO A 248 -15.73 3.74 4.28
N THR A 249 -16.33 4.89 4.01
CA THR A 249 -17.75 5.07 3.65
C THR A 249 -18.10 4.57 2.25
N LYS A 250 -17.13 4.39 1.34
CA LYS A 250 -17.36 3.73 0.04
C LYS A 250 -17.63 2.23 0.17
N TYR A 251 -17.16 1.63 1.27
CA TYR A 251 -17.42 0.23 1.61
C TYR A 251 -18.73 0.13 2.40
N LYS A 252 -19.47 -0.97 2.24
CA LYS A 252 -20.72 -1.22 2.97
C LYS A 252 -20.49 -1.29 4.48
N SER A 253 -19.35 -1.85 4.89
CA SER A 253 -18.92 -1.94 6.29
C SER A 253 -17.43 -2.26 6.36
N ASN A 254 -16.75 -1.82 7.42
CA ASN A 254 -15.39 -2.22 7.76
C ASN A 254 -15.34 -2.76 9.18
N LYS A 255 -14.89 -4.01 9.34
CA LYS A 255 -14.86 -4.69 10.62
C LYS A 255 -13.42 -4.94 11.04
N LEU A 256 -13.07 -4.52 12.25
CA LEU A 256 -11.83 -4.94 12.90
C LEU A 256 -11.99 -6.40 13.33
N ILE A 257 -11.18 -7.29 12.76
CA ILE A 257 -11.25 -8.73 12.99
C ILE A 257 -10.42 -9.11 14.21
N GLU A 258 -9.17 -8.67 14.24
CA GLU A 258 -8.23 -8.98 15.30
C GLU A 258 -7.07 -7.97 15.32
N LYS A 259 -6.30 -8.00 16.40
CA LYS A 259 -4.94 -7.47 16.46
C LYS A 259 -3.99 -8.65 16.59
N ARG A 260 -2.98 -8.73 15.71
CA ARG A 260 -2.06 -9.88 15.64
C ARG A 260 -0.66 -9.46 15.23
N TRP A 261 0.28 -10.37 15.33
CA TRP A 261 1.58 -10.21 14.71
C TRP A 261 1.58 -10.79 13.29
N VAL A 262 2.35 -10.19 12.39
CA VAL A 262 2.65 -10.70 11.06
C VAL A 262 4.13 -10.53 10.73
N LEU A 263 4.67 -11.39 9.87
CA LEU A 263 5.92 -11.11 9.16
C LEU A 263 5.61 -10.13 8.03
N ALA A 264 6.29 -8.99 8.01
CA ALA A 264 6.04 -7.92 7.06
C ALA A 264 7.33 -7.19 6.66
N ILE A 265 7.28 -6.46 5.54
CA ILE A 265 8.43 -5.77 4.97
C ILE A 265 8.31 -4.27 5.31
N ALA A 266 8.81 -3.90 6.49
CA ALA A 266 8.80 -2.52 6.97
C ALA A 266 10.08 -1.74 6.67
N HIS A 267 11.18 -2.45 6.36
CA HIS A 267 12.50 -1.87 6.05
C HIS A 267 13.06 -2.44 4.73
N SER A 268 12.45 -2.07 3.61
CA SER A 268 12.99 -2.39 2.28
C SER A 268 14.38 -1.78 2.10
N PRO A 269 15.34 -2.49 1.46
CA PRO A 269 16.62 -1.91 1.07
C PRO A 269 16.47 -0.62 0.26
N GLU A 270 17.47 0.26 0.31
CA GLU A 270 17.44 1.62 -0.24
C GLU A 270 17.20 1.70 -1.76
N MET A 271 17.75 0.76 -2.54
CA MET A 271 17.56 0.74 -3.99
C MET A 271 16.31 -0.04 -4.37
N SER A 272 15.25 0.66 -4.80
CA SER A 272 14.04 0.05 -5.40
C SER A 272 14.11 -0.02 -6.93
N VAL A 273 14.61 1.07 -7.54
CA VAL A 273 14.78 1.20 -8.99
C VAL A 273 16.22 1.65 -9.29
N ASP A 274 17.01 0.81 -9.96
CA ASP A 274 18.31 1.23 -10.49
C ASP A 274 18.12 1.91 -11.85
N VAL A 275 17.98 3.24 -11.83
CA VAL A 275 17.70 4.04 -13.04
C VAL A 275 18.79 3.95 -14.10
N LYS A 276 20.00 3.46 -13.76
CA LYS A 276 21.11 3.26 -14.70
C LYS A 276 20.91 2.04 -15.60
N GLN A 277 20.07 1.07 -15.19
CA GLN A 277 19.76 -0.11 -15.97
C GLN A 277 18.65 0.20 -16.97
N PRO A 278 18.73 -0.28 -18.22
CA PRO A 278 17.67 -0.04 -19.20
C PRO A 278 16.38 -0.80 -18.83
N PHE A 279 15.23 -0.34 -19.32
CA PHE A 279 13.97 -1.09 -19.19
C PHE A 279 13.99 -2.46 -19.88
N THR A 280 14.94 -2.70 -20.79
CA THR A 280 15.18 -4.00 -21.43
C THR A 280 15.92 -4.99 -20.53
N ASP A 281 16.41 -4.56 -19.36
CA ASP A 281 17.00 -5.41 -18.31
C ASP A 281 16.21 -5.21 -16.99
N PRO A 282 14.95 -5.68 -16.94
CA PRO A 282 14.03 -5.37 -15.85
C PRO A 282 14.48 -5.95 -14.51
N ALA A 283 15.11 -7.12 -14.49
CA ALA A 283 15.57 -7.75 -13.25
C ALA A 283 16.66 -6.92 -12.54
N LYS A 284 17.62 -6.37 -13.30
CA LYS A 284 18.61 -5.44 -12.72
C LYS A 284 18.00 -4.09 -12.38
N ARG A 285 17.06 -3.59 -13.21
CA ARG A 285 16.40 -2.31 -12.97
C ARG A 285 15.51 -2.34 -11.71
N PHE A 286 14.86 -3.46 -11.42
CA PHE A 286 13.96 -3.64 -10.28
C PHE A 286 14.46 -4.76 -9.34
N PRO A 287 15.62 -4.57 -8.68
CA PRO A 287 16.36 -5.64 -8.01
C PRO A 287 15.66 -6.22 -6.77
N ARG A 288 14.53 -5.63 -6.36
CA ARG A 288 13.75 -6.02 -5.19
C ARG A 288 12.51 -6.85 -5.52
N ILE A 289 12.29 -7.08 -6.80
CA ILE A 289 11.31 -8.03 -7.32
C ILE A 289 12.10 -9.23 -7.84
N GLY A 290 11.68 -10.44 -7.49
CA GLY A 290 12.30 -11.69 -7.94
C GLY A 290 12.01 -12.02 -9.41
N ILE A 291 12.22 -11.09 -10.34
CA ILE A 291 11.84 -11.21 -11.77
C ILE A 291 12.43 -12.45 -12.43
N ASP A 292 13.67 -12.82 -12.09
CA ASP A 292 14.35 -13.99 -12.68
C ASP A 292 14.17 -15.29 -11.86
N ILE A 293 13.37 -15.24 -10.78
CA ILE A 293 13.20 -16.36 -9.85
C ILE A 293 11.75 -16.81 -9.89
N PRO A 294 11.41 -17.98 -10.45
CA PRO A 294 10.03 -18.48 -10.49
C PRO A 294 9.36 -18.40 -9.10
N PRO A 295 8.12 -17.88 -9.00
CA PRO A 295 7.18 -17.53 -10.08
C PRO A 295 7.31 -16.09 -10.60
N HIS A 296 8.49 -15.47 -10.50
CA HIS A 296 8.85 -14.19 -11.12
C HIS A 296 8.26 -12.93 -10.45
N PHE A 297 7.28 -13.05 -9.56
CA PHE A 297 6.62 -11.90 -8.93
C PHE A 297 6.76 -11.79 -7.41
N ASN A 298 7.45 -12.72 -6.75
CA ASN A 298 7.65 -12.62 -5.30
C ASN A 298 8.66 -11.50 -4.96
N PRO A 299 8.67 -11.00 -3.71
CA PRO A 299 9.80 -10.22 -3.20
C PRO A 299 11.13 -10.94 -3.44
N ALA A 300 12.18 -10.18 -3.75
CA ALA A 300 13.50 -10.77 -3.97
C ALA A 300 14.03 -11.48 -2.69
N PRO A 301 14.88 -12.52 -2.81
CA PRO A 301 15.33 -13.31 -1.65
C PRO A 301 16.13 -12.55 -0.59
N ASP A 302 16.69 -11.39 -0.95
CA ASP A 302 17.45 -10.57 0.00
C ASP A 302 16.56 -9.72 0.91
N ILE A 303 15.28 -9.56 0.57
CA ILE A 303 14.29 -8.79 1.32
C ILE A 303 14.00 -9.45 2.67
N GLY A 304 14.28 -8.71 3.73
CA GLY A 304 14.00 -9.12 5.11
C GLY A 304 12.56 -8.85 5.51
N TRP A 305 11.95 -9.81 6.19
CA TRP A 305 10.63 -9.70 6.80
C TRP A 305 10.76 -9.74 8.31
N GLU A 306 10.13 -8.79 8.97
CA GLU A 306 10.22 -8.60 10.42
C GLU A 306 8.84 -8.72 11.07
N PRO A 307 8.77 -9.21 12.33
CA PRO A 307 7.56 -9.16 13.14
C PRO A 307 7.01 -7.73 13.29
N ARG A 308 5.78 -7.49 12.83
CA ARG A 308 5.02 -6.24 13.02
C ARG A 308 3.68 -6.56 13.69
N GLU A 309 3.25 -5.75 14.64
CA GLU A 309 1.89 -5.83 15.19
C GLU A 309 0.94 -5.07 14.25
N VAL A 310 -0.17 -5.70 13.88
CA VAL A 310 -1.12 -5.16 12.90
C VAL A 310 -2.56 -5.30 13.39
N PHE A 311 -3.37 -4.31 13.02
CA PHE A 311 -4.81 -4.47 12.94
C PHE A 311 -5.20 -5.20 11.65
N VAL A 312 -6.10 -6.17 11.75
CA VAL A 312 -6.67 -6.86 10.60
C VAL A 312 -8.08 -6.33 10.37
N VAL A 313 -8.30 -5.63 9.26
CA VAL A 313 -9.61 -5.07 8.92
C VAL A 313 -10.15 -5.72 7.65
N GLU A 314 -11.38 -6.22 7.71
CA GLU A 314 -12.13 -6.72 6.56
C GLU A 314 -13.20 -5.69 6.17
N GLY A 315 -13.20 -5.26 4.92
CA GLY A 315 -14.25 -4.46 4.32
C GLY A 315 -15.12 -5.27 3.37
N VAL A 316 -16.42 -4.98 3.40
CA VAL A 316 -17.39 -5.46 2.41
C VAL A 316 -17.56 -4.40 1.33
N CYS A 317 -17.23 -4.74 0.09
CA CYS A 317 -17.28 -3.81 -1.03
C CYS A 317 -18.74 -3.57 -1.51
N PRO A 318 -19.06 -2.40 -2.11
CA PRO A 318 -20.36 -2.13 -2.74
C PRO A 318 -20.59 -3.08 -3.92
N ASP A 319 -21.82 -3.37 -4.36
CA ASP A 319 -22.13 -4.49 -5.29
C ASP A 319 -21.52 -4.36 -6.69
N GLU A 320 -21.26 -3.14 -7.12
CA GLU A 320 -20.63 -2.78 -8.38
C GLU A 320 -19.10 -3.00 -8.38
N HIS A 321 -18.48 -3.15 -7.21
CA HIS A 321 -17.04 -3.41 -7.10
C HIS A 321 -16.66 -4.78 -7.72
N PRO A 322 -15.45 -4.98 -8.27
CA PRO A 322 -15.04 -6.32 -8.71
C PRO A 322 -14.85 -7.29 -7.54
N TYR A 323 -14.36 -6.81 -6.39
CA TYR A 323 -14.21 -7.62 -5.18
C TYR A 323 -15.51 -7.71 -4.37
N SER A 324 -15.73 -8.82 -3.68
CA SER A 324 -16.77 -8.89 -2.62
C SER A 324 -16.27 -8.34 -1.30
N LYS A 325 -15.01 -8.65 -0.96
CA LYS A 325 -14.36 -8.24 0.28
C LYS A 325 -12.89 -7.94 0.05
N LYS A 326 -12.35 -7.03 0.87
CA LYS A 326 -10.93 -6.72 0.94
C LYS A 326 -10.49 -6.77 2.41
N THR A 327 -9.37 -7.43 2.67
CA THR A 327 -8.76 -7.47 4.01
C THR A 327 -7.40 -6.80 3.95
N VAL A 328 -7.11 -5.95 4.94
CA VAL A 328 -5.82 -5.27 5.08
C VAL A 328 -5.21 -5.58 6.46
N TYR A 329 -3.90 -5.76 6.47
CA TYR A 329 -3.07 -5.92 7.66
C TYR A 329 -2.29 -4.62 7.83
N MET A 330 -2.78 -3.75 8.70
CA MET A 330 -2.26 -2.40 8.89
C MET A 330 -1.49 -2.29 10.20
N GLU A 331 -0.29 -1.72 10.13
CA GLU A 331 0.53 -1.36 11.28
C GLU A 331 -0.27 -0.67 12.40
N VAL A 332 0.00 -1.04 13.65
CA VAL A 332 -0.69 -0.48 14.83
C VAL A 332 -0.12 0.89 15.20
N ASP A 333 1.20 1.07 15.15
CA ASP A 333 1.86 2.29 15.60
C ASP A 333 1.57 3.51 14.71
N PHE A 334 1.30 3.27 13.42
CA PHE A 334 0.98 4.28 12.41
C PHE A 334 0.27 3.62 11.22
N PRO A 335 -0.56 4.33 10.45
CA PRO A 335 -1.41 3.72 9.44
C PRO A 335 -0.63 3.34 8.17
N ARG A 336 0.06 2.20 8.18
CA ARG A 336 0.71 1.64 6.99
C ARG A 336 0.35 0.18 6.73
N PRO A 337 -0.24 -0.12 5.56
CA PRO A 337 -0.50 -1.48 5.15
C PRO A 337 0.78 -2.23 4.77
N TYR A 338 0.87 -3.49 5.20
CA TYR A 338 1.94 -4.40 4.80
C TYR A 338 1.44 -5.50 3.87
N LEU A 339 0.30 -6.09 4.24
CA LEU A 339 -0.30 -7.20 3.53
C LEU A 339 -1.78 -6.89 3.29
N GLY A 340 -2.35 -7.52 2.28
CA GLY A 340 -3.78 -7.55 2.09
C GLY A 340 -4.19 -8.66 1.15
N PHE A 341 -5.48 -8.93 1.09
CA PHE A 341 -6.03 -9.79 0.06
C PHE A 341 -7.45 -9.37 -0.30
N ALA A 342 -7.86 -9.72 -1.52
CA ALA A 342 -9.22 -9.52 -1.99
C ALA A 342 -9.87 -10.86 -2.38
N LEU A 343 -11.18 -10.94 -2.12
CA LEU A 343 -12.05 -12.02 -2.55
C LEU A 343 -12.89 -11.57 -3.74
N ASP A 344 -13.12 -12.47 -4.70
CA ASP A 344 -14.04 -12.20 -5.80
C ASP A 344 -15.50 -12.25 -5.36
N ARG A 345 -16.44 -12.05 -6.30
CA ARG A 345 -17.88 -12.12 -6.04
C ARG A 345 -18.42 -13.47 -5.59
N LYS A 346 -17.64 -14.55 -5.72
CA LYS A 346 -17.97 -15.88 -5.20
C LYS A 346 -17.40 -16.13 -3.80
N GLY A 347 -16.66 -15.17 -3.24
CA GLY A 347 -15.97 -15.31 -1.96
C GLY A 347 -14.65 -16.07 -2.05
N GLU A 348 -14.12 -16.26 -3.26
CA GLU A 348 -12.88 -17.01 -3.49
C GLU A 348 -11.67 -16.06 -3.48
N PHE A 349 -10.53 -16.54 -2.98
CA PHE A 349 -9.29 -15.78 -2.98
C PHE A 349 -8.87 -15.41 -4.41
N TRP A 350 -8.72 -14.11 -4.67
CA TRP A 350 -8.42 -13.60 -5.99
C TRP A 350 -7.09 -12.85 -6.05
N LYS A 351 -6.86 -11.89 -5.15
CA LYS A 351 -5.63 -11.11 -5.18
C LYS A 351 -4.90 -11.08 -3.85
N MET A 352 -3.60 -11.25 -3.91
CA MET A 352 -2.68 -10.99 -2.81
C MET A 352 -2.00 -9.63 -3.00
N PHE A 353 -1.85 -8.89 -1.91
CA PHE A 353 -1.05 -7.68 -1.85
C PHE A 353 0.08 -7.88 -0.83
N ILE A 354 1.33 -7.65 -1.27
CA ILE A 354 2.50 -7.61 -0.38
C ILE A 354 3.20 -6.28 -0.67
N PHE A 355 3.26 -5.39 0.32
CA PHE A 355 3.85 -4.06 0.16
C PHE A 355 5.16 -3.99 0.93
N GLN A 356 6.19 -3.48 0.26
CA GLN A 356 7.47 -3.16 0.87
C GLN A 356 7.47 -1.69 1.24
N ASN A 357 7.65 -1.40 2.53
CA ASN A 357 7.75 -0.04 3.05
C ASN A 357 9.19 0.29 3.42
N ARG A 358 9.49 1.59 3.50
CA ARG A 358 10.79 2.10 3.92
C ARG A 358 10.63 3.42 4.69
N PRO A 359 11.22 3.53 5.90
CA PRO A 359 11.43 4.83 6.54
C PRO A 359 12.46 5.64 5.76
N ASP A 360 12.18 6.91 5.54
CA ASP A 360 13.08 7.84 4.88
C ASP A 360 12.90 9.26 5.43
N THR A 361 13.76 10.18 5.03
CA THR A 361 13.69 11.59 5.42
C THR A 361 13.46 12.44 4.18
N GLY A 362 12.36 13.21 4.18
CA GLY A 362 12.06 14.17 3.12
C GLY A 362 13.12 15.29 3.02
N ASP A 363 13.12 16.03 1.92
CA ASP A 363 14.06 17.15 1.73
C ASP A 363 13.89 18.26 2.79
N ASP A 364 12.71 18.32 3.42
CA ASP A 364 12.36 19.22 4.52
C ASP A 364 12.69 18.67 5.93
N GLY A 365 13.31 17.49 6.00
CA GLY A 365 13.62 16.79 7.25
C GLY A 365 12.47 15.97 7.83
N TYR A 366 11.31 15.90 7.16
CA TYR A 366 10.16 15.13 7.64
C TYR A 366 10.47 13.63 7.65
N LYS A 367 10.22 12.97 8.79
CA LYS A 367 10.39 11.50 8.90
C LYS A 367 9.19 10.78 8.28
N ALA A 368 9.40 10.27 7.08
CA ALA A 368 8.40 9.59 6.27
C ALA A 368 8.50 8.06 6.43
N VAL A 369 7.36 7.39 6.23
CA VAL A 369 7.33 5.94 5.96
C VAL A 369 6.59 5.74 4.65
N MET A 370 7.33 5.29 3.63
CA MET A 370 6.90 5.29 2.24
C MET A 370 6.69 3.87 1.72
N PRO A 371 5.63 3.61 0.95
CA PRO A 371 5.53 2.39 0.15
C PRO A 371 6.50 2.54 -1.02
N VAL A 372 7.41 1.59 -1.21
CA VAL A 372 8.44 1.69 -2.25
C VAL A 372 8.28 0.64 -3.35
N ILE A 373 7.64 -0.48 -3.02
CA ILE A 373 7.31 -1.58 -3.94
C ILE A 373 5.99 -2.19 -3.51
N GLY A 374 5.15 -2.55 -4.48
CA GLY A 374 3.93 -3.33 -4.24
C GLY A 374 3.89 -4.54 -5.16
N HIS A 375 3.59 -5.69 -4.57
CA HIS A 375 3.33 -6.93 -5.29
C HIS A 375 1.82 -7.14 -5.36
N ILE A 376 1.24 -7.05 -6.55
CA ILE A 376 -0.19 -7.23 -6.79
C ILE A 376 -0.36 -8.47 -7.63
N ILE A 377 -0.80 -9.54 -6.99
CA ILE A 377 -0.76 -10.89 -7.56
C ILE A 377 -2.19 -11.39 -7.74
N ASP A 378 -2.63 -11.53 -8.99
CA ASP A 378 -3.84 -12.28 -9.34
C ASP A 378 -3.55 -13.78 -9.26
N VAL A 379 -3.92 -14.38 -8.14
CA VAL A 379 -3.62 -15.79 -7.85
C VAL A 379 -4.43 -16.75 -8.70
N LYS A 380 -5.55 -16.30 -9.29
CA LYS A 380 -6.41 -17.11 -10.17
C LYS A 380 -5.82 -17.23 -11.56
N ARG A 381 -5.18 -16.16 -12.04
CA ARG A 381 -4.50 -16.13 -13.33
C ARG A 381 -3.04 -16.57 -13.25
N GLY A 382 -2.44 -16.51 -12.05
CA GLY A 382 -1.00 -16.67 -11.89
C GLY A 382 -0.25 -15.55 -12.58
N HIS A 383 -0.78 -14.33 -12.50
CA HIS A 383 -0.22 -13.13 -13.10
C HIS A 383 -0.10 -12.05 -12.02
N ALA A 384 0.88 -11.18 -12.16
CA ALA A 384 1.09 -10.07 -11.26
C ALA A 384 1.54 -8.82 -12.00
N THR A 385 1.16 -7.68 -11.46
CA THR A 385 1.79 -6.41 -11.79
C THR A 385 2.44 -5.83 -10.57
N ASN A 386 3.76 -5.94 -10.50
CA ASN A 386 4.53 -5.43 -9.38
C ASN A 386 5.05 -4.05 -9.73
N TRP A 387 4.76 -3.07 -8.89
CA TRP A 387 5.32 -1.74 -9.05
C TRP A 387 6.52 -1.51 -8.16
N SER A 388 7.47 -0.71 -8.65
CA SER A 388 8.63 -0.25 -7.90
C SER A 388 8.86 1.24 -8.15
N SER A 389 9.26 1.98 -7.13
CA SER A 389 9.57 3.41 -7.25
C SER A 389 10.69 3.85 -6.30
N ASN A 390 11.48 4.82 -6.75
CA ASN A 390 12.31 5.65 -5.89
C ASN A 390 11.48 6.85 -5.41
N MET A 391 10.55 6.59 -4.50
CA MET A 391 9.65 7.62 -3.98
C MET A 391 10.41 8.69 -3.22
N LYS A 392 10.02 9.95 -3.39
CA LYS A 392 10.50 11.09 -2.61
C LYS A 392 9.37 11.74 -1.83
N SER A 393 9.52 11.81 -0.51
CA SER A 393 8.66 12.58 0.40
C SER A 393 9.05 14.05 0.38
N ASN A 394 8.05 14.95 0.32
CA ASN A 394 8.23 16.41 0.41
C ASN A 394 9.44 16.94 -0.37
N PRO A 395 9.54 16.67 -1.68
CA PRO A 395 10.61 17.24 -2.49
C PRO A 395 10.61 18.78 -2.41
N ALA A 396 11.81 19.35 -2.33
CA ALA A 396 11.97 20.80 -2.18
C ALA A 396 11.31 21.58 -3.33
N GLY A 397 10.61 22.66 -2.99
CA GLY A 397 10.07 23.63 -3.95
C GLY A 397 8.77 23.25 -4.65
N VAL A 398 8.17 22.09 -4.35
CA VAL A 398 6.90 21.67 -4.98
C VAL A 398 5.70 22.43 -4.40
N LYS A 399 4.86 22.95 -5.29
CA LYS A 399 3.65 23.70 -5.01
C LYS A 399 2.41 22.98 -5.55
N GLU A 400 1.23 23.39 -5.08
CA GLU A 400 -0.06 22.90 -5.59
C GLU A 400 -0.16 23.04 -7.12
N SER A 401 0.30 24.17 -7.67
CA SER A 401 0.27 24.45 -9.12
C SER A 401 1.04 23.43 -9.96
N ASP A 402 2.02 22.76 -9.35
CA ASP A 402 2.86 21.75 -9.98
C ASP A 402 2.13 20.39 -10.09
N VAL A 403 0.88 20.31 -9.60
CA VAL A 403 -0.03 19.18 -9.76
C VAL A 403 -1.36 19.70 -10.29
N SER A 404 -1.37 20.00 -11.59
CA SER A 404 -2.51 20.55 -12.31
C SER A 404 -2.72 19.86 -13.65
N LEU A 405 -3.89 20.10 -14.26
CA LEU A 405 -4.19 19.58 -15.60
C LEU A 405 -3.23 20.15 -16.65
N ASN A 406 -2.77 21.40 -16.52
CA ASN A 406 -1.80 21.98 -17.47
C ASN A 406 -0.44 21.27 -17.37
N VAL A 407 0.04 21.01 -16.15
CA VAL A 407 1.29 20.27 -15.93
C VAL A 407 1.19 18.85 -16.47
N LEU A 408 0.02 18.20 -16.35
CA LEU A 408 -0.22 16.91 -16.99
C LEU A 408 0.06 16.98 -18.50
N GLU A 409 -0.50 17.99 -19.19
CA GLU A 409 -0.31 18.17 -20.63
C GLU A 409 1.14 18.48 -21.01
N GLU A 410 1.83 19.31 -20.23
CA GLU A 410 3.26 19.61 -20.41
C GLU A 410 4.12 18.34 -20.31
N VAL A 411 3.98 17.60 -19.20
CA VAL A 411 4.70 16.33 -18.97
C VAL A 411 4.35 15.29 -20.05
N ALA A 412 3.07 15.19 -20.41
CA ALA A 412 2.61 14.24 -21.43
C ALA A 412 3.11 14.58 -22.84
N THR A 413 3.34 15.86 -23.14
CA THR A 413 3.84 16.31 -24.44
C THR A 413 5.36 16.47 -24.46
N GLY A 414 6.04 16.39 -23.32
CA GLY A 414 7.47 16.62 -23.18
C GLY A 414 7.87 18.07 -23.44
N LYS A 415 6.97 19.01 -23.18
CA LYS A 415 7.18 20.46 -23.32
C LYS A 415 7.70 21.07 -22.03
#